data_AF-A0A9E0X4W2-F1
#
_entry.id   AF-A0A9E0X4W2-F1
#
_cell.length_a   1.000
_cell.length_b   1.000
_cell.length_c   1.000
_cell.angle_alpha   90.00
_cell.angle_beta   90.00
_cell.angle_gamma   90.00
#
_symmetry.space_group_name_H-M   'P 1'
#
loop_
_entity.id
_entity.type
_entity.pdbx_description
1 polymer ?
#
loop_
_entity_poly.entity_id
_entity_poly.type
_entity_poly.pdbx_seq_one_letter_code
_entity_poly.pdbx_strand_id
1 'polypeptide(L)'
;MKTPSPMSEESMQRMEARIPELAGSAVKRAYLQALTTSGKVIEARDGQLIETTAEGKVRVIRSIAKPVAVPIGTKRVRARQA
;
A
#
# COMPACT_ATOMS: atom_id res chain seq x y z
N MET A 1 21.55 15.02 17.21
CA MET A 1 20.21 14.46 16.92
C MET A 1 19.52 14.24 18.25
N LYS A 2 18.29 14.73 18.44
CA LYS A 2 17.58 14.61 19.72
C LYS A 2 17.07 13.17 19.85
N THR A 3 17.44 12.47 20.92
CA THR A 3 16.95 11.12 21.21
C THR A 3 15.43 11.20 21.40
N PRO A 4 14.62 10.40 20.70
CA PRO A 4 13.18 10.39 20.93
C PRO A 4 12.93 9.95 22.37
N SER A 5 12.16 10.75 23.11
CA SER A 5 11.69 10.38 24.45
C SER A 5 10.93 9.06 24.36
N PRO A 6 11.09 8.14 25.32
CA PRO A 6 10.34 6.88 25.32
C PRO A 6 8.84 7.18 25.33
N MET A 7 8.12 6.65 24.36
CA MET A 7 6.66 6.77 24.27
C MET A 7 5.99 5.81 25.24
N SER A 8 4.87 6.23 25.84
CA SER A 8 4.01 5.30 26.59
C SER A 8 3.33 4.31 25.63
N GLU A 9 3.05 3.11 26.12
CA GLU A 9 2.32 2.08 25.36
C GLU A 9 0.95 2.59 24.91
N GLU A 10 0.24 3.32 25.77
CA GLU A 10 -1.05 3.95 25.42
C GLU A 10 -0.92 4.95 24.25
N SER A 11 0.16 5.76 24.24
CA SER A 11 0.41 6.69 23.14
C SER A 11 0.71 5.94 21.84
N MET A 12 1.43 4.81 21.92
CA MET A 12 1.73 3.95 20.78
C MET A 12 0.45 3.35 20.19
N GLN A 13 -0.40 2.74 21.03
CA GLN A 13 -1.67 2.14 20.59
C GLN A 13 -2.59 3.16 19.92
N ARG A 14 -2.70 4.38 20.47
CA ARG A 14 -3.47 5.48 19.85
C ARG A 14 -2.92 5.88 18.49
N MET A 15 -1.60 5.86 18.30
CA MET A 15 -0.99 6.15 17.00
C MET A 15 -1.19 5.02 16.01
N GLU A 16 -1.06 3.76 16.44
CA GLU A 16 -1.31 2.58 15.61
C GLU A 16 -2.75 2.54 15.10
N ALA A 17 -3.71 2.88 15.96
CA ALA A 17 -5.13 2.97 15.59
C ALA A 17 -5.40 3.98 14.46
N ARG A 18 -4.53 4.98 14.27
CA ARG A 18 -4.65 5.99 13.21
C ARG A 18 -3.99 5.58 11.89
N ILE A 19 -3.11 4.57 11.90
CA ILE A 19 -2.39 4.12 10.69
C ILE A 19 -3.36 3.74 9.56
N PRO A 20 -4.43 2.94 9.79
CA PRO A 20 -5.34 2.55 8.70
C PRO A 20 -6.03 3.74 8.03
N GLU A 21 -6.50 4.71 8.83
CA GLU A 21 -7.15 5.92 8.31
C GLU A 21 -6.17 6.77 7.49
N LEU A 22 -4.97 7.00 8.02
CA LEU A 22 -3.94 7.77 7.34
C LEU A 22 -3.55 7.11 6.02
N ALA A 23 -3.31 5.80 6.03
CA ALA A 23 -2.98 5.02 4.84
C ALA A 23 -4.11 5.09 3.79
N GLY A 24 -5.36 4.88 4.20
CA GLY A 24 -6.51 4.97 3.29
C GLY A 24 -6.64 6.35 2.65
N SER A 25 -6.51 7.42 3.45
CA SER A 25 -6.56 8.80 2.95
C SER A 25 -5.42 9.13 1.98
N ALA A 26 -4.23 8.58 2.21
CA ALA A 26 -3.05 8.79 1.37
C ALA A 26 -3.22 8.09 0.01
N VAL A 27 -3.69 6.84 0.01
CA VAL A 27 -3.96 6.08 -1.22
C VAL A 27 -5.03 6.76 -2.06
N LYS A 28 -6.14 7.21 -1.46
CA LYS A 28 -7.19 7.93 -2.18
C LYS A 28 -6.68 9.21 -2.84
N ARG A 29 -5.85 9.98 -2.12
CA ARG A 29 -5.23 11.20 -2.66
C ARG A 29 -4.29 10.89 -3.82
N ALA A 30 -3.44 9.86 -3.69
CA ALA A 30 -2.53 9.44 -4.75
C ALA A 30 -3.28 8.98 -6.00
N TYR A 31 -4.38 8.23 -5.84
CA TYR A 31 -5.25 7.81 -6.94
C TYR A 31 -5.79 9.03 -7.72
N LEU A 32 -6.40 9.98 -7.02
CA LEU A 32 -6.95 11.17 -7.66
C LEU A 32 -5.85 12.02 -8.32
N GLN A 33 -4.72 12.20 -7.66
CA GLN A 33 -3.60 12.96 -8.19
C GLN A 33 -3.02 12.36 -9.47
N ALA A 34 -2.90 11.03 -9.53
CA ALA A 34 -2.38 10.35 -10.70
C ALA A 34 -3.35 10.42 -11.89
N LEU A 35 -4.67 10.31 -11.65
CA LEU A 35 -5.69 10.55 -12.68
C LEU A 35 -5.65 11.97 -13.21
N THR A 36 -5.53 12.98 -12.34
CA THR A 36 -5.54 14.40 -12.77
C THR A 36 -4.25 14.79 -13.48
N THR A 37 -3.11 14.25 -13.06
CA THR A 37 -1.79 14.66 -13.56
C THR A 37 -1.38 13.89 -14.81
N SER A 38 -1.59 12.58 -14.83
CA SER A 38 -1.09 11.69 -15.89
C SER A 38 -2.20 11.07 -16.75
N GLY A 39 -3.47 11.28 -16.37
CA GLY A 39 -4.62 10.71 -17.05
C GLY A 39 -4.83 9.21 -16.79
N LYS A 40 -3.99 8.57 -15.98
CA LYS A 40 -4.04 7.12 -15.72
C LYS A 40 -3.51 6.73 -14.35
N VAL A 41 -3.99 5.61 -13.83
CA VAL A 41 -3.57 4.97 -12.58
C VAL A 41 -3.37 3.49 -12.81
N ILE A 42 -2.33 2.92 -12.21
CA ILE A 42 -2.15 1.48 -12.15
C ILE A 42 -2.49 1.01 -10.73
N GLU A 43 -3.40 0.06 -10.62
CA GLU A 43 -3.84 -0.50 -9.34
C GLU A 43 -3.86 -2.03 -9.36
N ALA A 44 -3.64 -2.62 -8.18
CA ALA A 44 -3.78 -4.05 -7.97
C ALA A 44 -5.19 -4.34 -7.47
N ARG A 45 -5.99 -5.03 -8.29
CA ARG A 45 -7.39 -5.36 -7.99
C ARG A 45 -7.66 -6.81 -8.36
N ASP A 46 -8.27 -7.57 -7.45
CA ASP A 46 -8.73 -8.94 -7.67
C ASP A 46 -7.63 -9.89 -8.23
N GLY A 47 -6.39 -9.75 -7.75
CA GLY A 47 -5.26 -10.57 -8.23
C GLY A 47 -4.78 -10.21 -9.64
N GLN A 48 -5.15 -9.02 -10.12
CA GLN A 48 -4.71 -8.46 -11.40
C GLN A 48 -4.12 -7.07 -11.21
N LEU A 49 -3.18 -6.73 -12.09
CA LEU A 49 -2.70 -5.37 -12.27
C LEU A 49 -3.53 -4.75 -13.39
N ILE A 50 -4.27 -3.70 -13.07
CA ILE A 50 -5.14 -2.99 -14.01
C ILE A 50 -4.69 -1.54 -14.17
N GLU A 51 -4.92 -0.99 -15.36
CA GLU A 51 -4.77 0.43 -15.67
C GLU A 51 -6.16 1.06 -15.77
N THR A 52 -6.40 2.11 -15.01
CA THR A 52 -7.63 2.90 -15.02
C THR A 52 -7.32 4.29 -15.56
N THR A 53 -8.01 4.72 -16.62
CA THR A 53 -7.83 6.06 -17.21
C THR A 53 -8.81 7.07 -16.61
N ALA A 54 -8.52 8.36 -16.75
CA ALA A 54 -9.40 9.46 -16.31
C ALA A 54 -10.77 9.46 -17.02
N GLU A 55 -10.86 8.83 -18.19
CA GLU A 55 -12.09 8.61 -18.94
C GLU A 55 -12.94 7.45 -18.39
N GLY A 56 -12.45 6.73 -17.38
CA GLY A 56 -13.13 5.60 -16.76
C GLY A 56 -12.89 4.26 -17.46
N LYS A 57 -11.98 4.19 -18.45
CA LYS A 57 -11.62 2.94 -19.10
C LYS A 57 -10.70 2.12 -18.18
N VAL A 58 -11.05 0.85 -17.99
CA VAL A 58 -10.24 -0.11 -17.23
C VAL A 58 -9.63 -1.14 -18.19
N ARG A 59 -8.32 -1.33 -18.11
CA ARG A 59 -7.57 -2.31 -18.90
C ARG A 59 -6.77 -3.23 -17.98
N VAL A 60 -6.93 -4.54 -18.14
CA VAL A 60 -6.08 -5.52 -17.45
C VAL A 60 -4.71 -5.56 -18.12
N ILE A 61 -3.64 -5.32 -17.35
CA ILE A 61 -2.25 -5.43 -17.82
C ILE A 61 -1.79 -6.88 -17.70
N ARG A 62 -1.91 -7.47 -16.50
CA ARG A 62 -1.48 -8.85 -16.21
C ARG A 62 -2.04 -9.35 -14.89
N SER A 63 -2.04 -10.67 -14.70
CA SER A 63 -2.25 -11.27 -13.38
C SER A 63 -1.03 -11.04 -12.47
N ILE A 64 -1.29 -10.85 -11.17
CA ILE A 64 -0.28 -10.78 -10.12
C ILE A 64 -0.29 -12.09 -9.31
N ALA A 65 0.86 -12.41 -8.70
CA ALA A 65 0.98 -13.62 -7.90
C ALA A 65 0.03 -13.60 -6.71
N LYS A 66 -0.43 -14.78 -6.29
CA LYS A 66 -1.29 -14.92 -5.11
C LYS A 66 -0.57 -14.34 -3.87
N PRO A 67 -1.30 -13.67 -2.97
CA PRO A 67 -0.75 -13.24 -1.69
C PRO A 67 -0.08 -14.42 -0.98
N VAL A 68 1.14 -14.21 -0.50
CA VAL A 68 1.84 -15.25 0.25
C VAL A 68 1.50 -15.09 1.71
N ALA A 69 0.80 -16.08 2.28
CA ALA A 69 0.52 -16.12 3.70
C ALA A 69 1.84 -16.20 4.49
N VAL A 70 2.01 -15.34 5.48
CA VAL A 70 3.14 -15.35 6.40
C VAL A 70 2.60 -15.64 7.80
N PRO A 71 2.80 -16.85 8.35
CA PRO A 71 2.40 -17.16 9.71
C PRO A 71 3.14 -16.26 10.72
N ILE A 72 2.50 -15.97 11.85
CA ILE A 72 3.11 -15.21 12.95
C ILE A 72 4.39 -15.91 13.40
N GLY A 73 5.46 -15.13 13.63
CA GLY A 73 6.78 -15.65 14.02
C GLY A 73 7.65 -16.11 12.85
N THR A 74 7.14 -16.11 11.61
CA THR A 74 7.92 -16.53 10.44
C THR A 74 8.71 -15.37 9.86
N LYS A 75 10.03 -15.53 9.71
CA LYS A 75 10.89 -14.56 9.03
C LYS A 75 11.05 -14.96 7.57
N ARG A 76 10.71 -14.06 6.63
CA ARG A 76 11.05 -14.22 5.22
C ARG A 76 12.23 -13.33 4.87
N VAL A 77 13.27 -13.95 4.30
CA VAL A 77 14.39 -13.24 3.73
C VAL A 77 14.32 -13.34 2.22
N ARG A 78 14.64 -12.24 1.52
CA ARG A 78 14.84 -12.28 0.08
C ARG A 78 16.06 -13.15 -0.17
N ALA A 79 15.86 -14.37 -0.66
CA ALA A 79 16.98 -15.15 -1.17
C ALA A 79 17.62 -14.33 -2.30
N ARG A 80 18.90 -13.98 -2.17
CA ARG A 80 19.67 -13.52 -3.33
C ARG A 80 19.71 -14.71 -4.29
N GLN A 81 19.11 -14.56 -5.46
CA GLN A 81 19.37 -15.48 -6.55
C GLN A 81 20.84 -15.25 -6.97
N ALA A 82 21.61 -16.34 -7.02
CA ALA A 82 22.98 -16.36 -7.51
C ALA A 82 23.01 -16.21 -9.04
#